data_AF-A0A699S898-F1
#
_entry.id   AF-A0A699S898-F1
#
_cell.length_a   1.000
_cell.length_b   1.000
_cell.length_c   1.000
_cell.angle_alpha   90.00
_cell.angle_beta   90.00
_cell.angle_gamma   90.00
#
_symmetry.space_group_name_H-M   'P 1'
#
loop_
_entity.id
_entity.type
_entity.pdbx_description
1 polymer ?
#
loop_
_entity_poly.entity_id
_entity_poly.type
_entity_poly.pdbx_seq_one_letter_code
_entity_poly.pdbx_strand_id
1 'polypeptide(L)'
;MELQVGDKVMLKVSPWKRVVRFGKRGKLNPRYVGPFKVLERIGDVAYKLDLLEELSRVHNTLHVSNLKKRHADEPLAVPLDGLHLDDKFHFV
;
A
#
# COMPACT_ATOMS: atom_id res chain seq x y z
N MET A 1 -2.83 11.25 12.23
CA MET A 1 -2.50 11.52 10.82
C MET A 1 -3.78 11.36 10.03
N GLU A 2 -4.35 12.46 9.56
CA GLU A 2 -5.67 12.44 8.91
C GLU A 2 -5.48 12.39 7.40
N LEU A 3 -5.84 11.25 6.80
CA LEU A 3 -5.93 11.12 5.36
C LEU A 3 -7.31 11.60 4.92
N GLN A 4 -7.36 12.36 3.82
CA GLN A 4 -8.60 12.80 3.20
C GLN A 4 -8.92 11.99 1.96
N VAL A 5 -10.20 11.90 1.60
CA VAL A 5 -10.62 11.33 0.32
C VAL A 5 -9.96 12.12 -0.81
N GLY A 6 -9.33 11.41 -1.75
CA GLY A 6 -8.55 12.02 -2.82
C GLY A 6 -7.05 12.19 -2.53
N ASP A 7 -6.59 12.02 -1.28
CA ASP A 7 -5.17 11.98 -0.99
C ASP A 7 -4.49 10.81 -1.70
N LYS A 8 -3.24 11.03 -2.14
CA LYS A 8 -2.36 9.99 -2.65
C LYS A 8 -1.53 9.42 -1.50
N VAL A 9 -1.68 8.13 -1.25
CA VAL A 9 -1.00 7.41 -0.18
C VAL A 9 -0.20 6.25 -0.74
N MET A 10 0.88 5.89 -0.05
CA MET A 10 1.67 4.72 -0.38
C MET A 10 1.35 3.59 0.58
N LEU A 11 1.26 2.37 0.03
CA LEU A 11 1.03 1.17 0.81
C LEU A 11 2.37 0.64 1.32
N LYS A 12 2.48 0.45 2.64
CA LYS A 12 3.63 -0.18 3.27
C LYS A 12 3.70 -1.65 2.89
N VAL A 13 4.87 -2.07 2.42
CA VAL A 13 5.17 -3.46 2.09
C VAL A 13 6.18 -4.02 3.08
N SER A 14 6.03 -5.30 3.40
CA SER A 14 6.86 -5.98 4.39
C SER A 14 7.73 -7.03 3.70
N PRO A 15 9.05 -7.04 3.93
CA PRO A 15 9.92 -8.06 3.34
C PRO A 15 9.58 -9.48 3.83
N TRP A 16 8.98 -9.61 5.01
CA TRP A 16 8.72 -10.88 5.69
C TRP A 16 7.23 -11.26 5.74
N LYS A 17 6.32 -10.28 5.88
CA LYS A 17 4.86 -10.53 5.94
C LYS A 17 4.33 -10.70 4.51
N ARG A 18 3.59 -11.79 4.30
CA ARG A 18 3.05 -12.30 3.02
C ARG A 18 2.04 -11.40 2.29
N VAL A 19 1.82 -10.18 2.78
CA VAL A 19 0.78 -9.29 2.29
C VAL A 19 1.23 -8.75 0.93
N VAL A 20 2.22 -7.88 0.87
CA VAL A 20 2.69 -7.36 -0.41
C VAL A 20 4.21 -7.45 -0.41
N ARG A 21 4.78 -8.13 -1.40
CA ARG A 21 6.23 -8.30 -1.53
C ARG A 21 6.71 -7.77 -2.87
N PHE A 22 7.78 -7.00 -2.83
CA PHE A 22 8.57 -6.72 -4.02
C PHE A 22 9.26 -8.02 -4.42
N GLY A 23 8.96 -8.52 -5.62
CA GLY A 23 9.40 -9.78 -6.19
C GLY A 23 10.91 -9.86 -6.43
N LYS A 24 11.60 -8.71 -6.44
CA LYS A 24 13.06 -8.67 -6.35
C LYS A 24 13.47 -8.78 -4.89
N ARG A 25 14.29 -9.79 -4.56
CA ARG A 25 14.91 -9.95 -3.23
C ARG A 25 16.25 -9.22 -3.21
N GLY A 26 16.37 -8.16 -2.42
CA GLY A 26 17.60 -7.36 -2.35
C GLY A 26 17.71 -6.55 -1.05
N LYS A 27 18.95 -6.18 -0.68
CA LYS A 27 19.27 -5.41 0.53
C LYS A 27 18.62 -4.01 0.53
N LEU A 28 18.26 -3.48 -0.65
CA LEU A 28 17.66 -2.16 -0.87
C LEU A 28 16.23 -2.24 -1.41
N ASN A 29 15.44 -3.22 -0.96
CA ASN A 29 14.07 -3.34 -1.42
C ASN A 29 13.19 -2.16 -0.96
N PRO A 30 12.25 -1.71 -1.80
CA PRO A 30 11.30 -0.67 -1.44
C PRO A 30 10.44 -1.13 -0.26
N ARG A 31 10.21 -0.22 0.70
CA ARG A 31 9.30 -0.44 1.84
C ARG A 31 7.88 0.04 1.59
N TYR A 32 7.66 0.73 0.47
CA TYR A 32 6.37 1.29 0.09
C TYR A 32 6.16 1.08 -1.42
N VAL A 33 4.92 0.83 -1.81
CA VAL A 33 4.52 0.66 -3.21
C VAL A 33 3.40 1.60 -3.53
N GLY A 34 3.41 2.08 -4.79
CA GLY A 34 2.33 2.76 -5.48
C GLY A 34 1.73 3.99 -4.78
N PRO A 35 1.54 5.13 -5.46
CA PRO A 35 0.56 6.08 -5.00
C PRO A 35 -0.85 5.53 -5.30
N PHE A 36 -1.59 5.16 -4.27
CA PHE A 36 -3.01 4.81 -4.35
C PHE A 36 -3.86 5.99 -3.91
N LYS A 37 -5.05 6.13 -4.51
CA LYS A 37 -6.00 7.17 -4.14
C LYS A 37 -6.87 6.68 -2.99
N VAL A 38 -7.07 7.51 -1.98
CA VAL A 38 -8.08 7.25 -0.94
C VAL A 38 -9.47 7.46 -1.53
N LEU A 39 -10.30 6.42 -1.56
CA LEU A 39 -11.69 6.46 -2.01
C LEU A 39 -12.64 6.86 -0.90
N GLU A 40 -12.44 6.31 0.30
CA GLU A 40 -13.36 6.49 1.43
C GLU A 40 -12.60 6.36 2.76
N ARG A 41 -13.08 7.08 3.79
CA ARG A 41 -12.64 6.93 5.18
C ARG A 41 -13.61 6.00 5.91
N ILE A 42 -13.11 4.87 6.40
CA ILE A 42 -13.88 3.87 7.15
C ILE A 42 -13.50 4.02 8.63
N GLY A 43 -14.28 4.85 9.34
CA GLY A 43 -14.00 5.20 10.74
C GLY A 43 -12.73 6.05 10.90
N ASP A 44 -12.12 5.97 12.08
CA ASP A 44 -10.93 6.79 12.37
C ASP A 44 -9.62 6.14 11.92
N VAL A 45 -9.62 4.81 11.82
CA VAL A 45 -8.39 4.00 11.73
C VAL A 45 -8.21 3.28 10.40
N ALA A 46 -9.23 3.24 9.53
CA ALA A 46 -9.19 2.51 8.27
C ALA A 46 -9.62 3.38 7.09
N TYR A 47 -9.04 3.09 5.93
CA TYR A 47 -9.30 3.81 4.69
C TYR A 47 -9.45 2.83 3.55
N LYS A 48 -10.40 3.12 2.66
CA LYS A 48 -10.59 2.39 1.41
C LYS A 48 -9.73 3.03 0.33
N LEU A 49 -8.91 2.25 -0.34
CA LEU A 49 -8.03 2.70 -1.41
C LEU A 49 -8.49 2.19 -2.77
N ASP A 50 -8.19 2.96 -3.80
CA ASP A 50 -8.24 2.54 -5.19
C ASP A 50 -7.01 1.68 -5.48
N LEU A 51 -7.10 0.38 -5.17
CA LEU A 51 -6.03 -0.58 -5.47
C LEU A 51 -6.09 -0.97 -6.95
N LEU A 52 -4.92 -1.07 -7.57
CA LEU A 52 -4.78 -1.59 -8.94
C LEU A 52 -5.33 -3.02 -9.03
N GLU A 53 -5.73 -3.43 -10.24
CA GLU A 53 -6.25 -4.78 -10.49
C GLU A 53 -5.27 -5.89 -10.10
N GLU A 54 -3.96 -5.62 -10.20
CA GLU A 54 -2.91 -6.51 -9.70
C GLU A 54 -3.03 -6.79 -8.19
N LEU A 55 -3.55 -5.81 -7.43
CA LEU A 55 -3.82 -5.87 -5.99
C LEU A 55 -5.29 -6.16 -5.66
N SER A 56 -6.13 -6.49 -6.65
CA SER A 56 -7.55 -6.81 -6.45
C SER A 56 -7.80 -7.95 -5.44
N ARG A 57 -6.81 -8.84 -5.28
CA ARG A 57 -6.80 -9.92 -4.29
C ARG A 57 -6.63 -9.44 -2.84
N VAL A 58 -6.13 -8.21 -2.64
CA VAL A 58 -6.00 -7.56 -1.33
C VAL A 58 -7.26 -6.79 -1.02
N HIS A 59 -7.74 -6.89 0.22
CA HIS A 59 -8.82 -6.01 0.66
C HIS A 59 -8.42 -4.54 0.47
N ASN A 60 -9.28 -3.81 -0.23
CA ASN A 60 -9.10 -2.38 -0.48
C ASN A 60 -9.22 -1.52 0.79
N THR A 61 -9.69 -2.09 1.90
CA THR A 61 -9.75 -1.43 3.21
C THR A 61 -8.48 -1.72 4.00
N LEU A 62 -7.72 -0.68 4.31
CA LEU A 62 -6.42 -0.77 4.94
C LEU A 62 -6.35 0.12 6.17
N HIS A 63 -5.70 -0.41 7.22
CA HIS A 63 -5.45 0.33 8.44
C HIS A 63 -4.42 1.45 8.22
N VAL A 64 -4.60 2.59 8.90
CA VAL A 64 -3.76 3.79 8.77
C VAL A 64 -2.27 3.52 9.03
N SER A 65 -1.93 2.52 9.86
CA SER A 65 -0.54 2.10 10.12
C SER A 65 0.18 1.52 8.90
N ASN A 66 -0.58 1.04 7.92
CA ASN A 66 -0.06 0.47 6.67
C ASN A 66 0.02 1.52 5.56
N LEU A 67 -0.41 2.75 5.83
CA LEU A 67 -0.47 3.83 4.85
C LEU A 67 0.58 4.89 5.19
N LYS A 68 1.18 5.47 4.15
CA LYS A 68 2.04 6.64 4.28
C LYS A 68 1.55 7.73 3.32
N LYS A 69 1.21 8.91 3.85
CA LYS A 69 0.84 10.07 3.01
C LYS A 69 2.05 10.49 2.20
N ARG A 70 1.84 10.71 0.92
CA ARG A 70 2.88 11.22 0.03
C ARG A 70 3.08 12.71 0.29
N HIS A 71 4.28 13.11 0.67
CA HIS A 71 4.69 14.52 0.66
C HIS A 71 5.24 14.87 -0.72
N ALA A 72 5.04 16.12 -1.17
CA ALA A 72 5.39 16.58 -2.51
C ALA A 72 6.88 16.36 -2.89
N ASP A 73 7.75 16.25 -1.87
CA ASP A 73 9.21 16.11 -2.00
C ASP A 73 9.72 14.66 -1.99
N GLU A 74 8.88 13.62 -1.80
CA GLU A 74 9.39 12.25 -1.66
C GLU A 74 9.59 11.56 -3.04
N PRO A 75 10.85 11.26 -3.45
CA PRO A 75 11.10 10.57 -4.70
C PRO A 75 10.80 9.07 -4.55
N LEU A 76 10.41 8.48 -5.69
CA LEU A 76 10.30 7.04 -5.95
C LEU A 76 9.03 6.36 -5.42
N ALA A 77 7.93 6.63 -6.13
CA ALA A 77 7.01 5.54 -6.45
C ALA A 77 7.81 4.47 -7.18
N VAL A 78 8.15 3.39 -6.51
CA VAL A 78 8.77 2.26 -7.20
C VAL A 78 7.69 1.65 -8.10
N PRO A 79 7.97 1.49 -9.42
CA PRO A 79 7.00 0.96 -10.36
C PRO A 79 6.52 -0.42 -9.89
N LEU A 80 5.22 -0.69 -10.01
CA LEU A 80 4.58 -1.92 -9.52
C LEU A 80 5.03 -3.19 -10.27
N ASP A 81 5.82 -3.05 -11.32
CA ASP A 81 6.31 -4.05 -12.28
C ASP A 81 6.99 -5.31 -11.69
N GLY A 82 7.12 -5.40 -10.36
CA GLY A 82 7.66 -6.56 -9.68
C GLY A 82 6.87 -7.02 -8.47
N LEU A 83 5.60 -6.65 -8.30
CA LEU A 83 4.83 -7.02 -7.11
C LEU A 83 4.33 -8.47 -7.17
N HIS A 84 4.57 -9.27 -6.12
CA HIS A 84 4.04 -10.63 -6.00
C HIS A 84 3.13 -10.74 -4.76
N LEU A 85 1.93 -11.30 -4.94
CA LEU A 85 0.90 -11.45 -3.91
C LEU A 85 0.65 -12.94 -3.63
N ASP A 86 0.65 -13.32 -2.35
CA ASP A 86 0.48 -14.71 -1.91
C ASP A 86 -0.99 -14.94 -1.48
N ASP A 87 -1.64 -16.01 -1.95
CA ASP A 87 -3.10 -16.31 -1.82
C ASP A 87 -3.73 -16.33 -0.39
N LYS A 88 -3.00 -16.03 0.68
CA LYS A 88 -3.51 -16.00 2.07
C LYS A 88 -3.28 -14.64 2.73
N PHE A 89 -4.22 -13.72 2.54
CA PHE A 89 -4.21 -12.38 3.12
C PHE A 89 -5.05 -12.29 4.39
N HIS A 90 -4.41 -11.99 5.52
CA HIS A 90 -5.08 -11.51 6.73
C HIS A 90 -4.30 -10.32 7.28
N PHE A 91 -4.97 -9.17 7.40
CA PHE A 91 -4.50 -8.08 8.26
C PHE A 91 -5.01 -8.40 9.67
N VAL A 92 -4.09 -8.81 10.56
CA VAL A 92 -4.30 -8.79 12.02
C VAL A 92 -4.09 -7.38 12.53
#